data_AF-A0AAW4PBB5-F1
#
_entry.id   AF-A0AAW4PBB5-F1
#
_cell.length_a   1.000
_cell.length_b   1.000
_cell.length_c   1.000
_cell.angle_alpha   90.00
_cell.angle_beta   90.00
_cell.angle_gamma   90.00
#
_symmetry.space_group_name_H-M   'P 1'
#
loop_
_entity.id
_entity.type
_entity.pdbx_description
1 polymer ?
#
loop_
_entity_poly.entity_id
_entity_poly.type
_entity_poly.pdbx_seq_one_letter_code
_entity_poly.pdbx_strand_id
1 'polypeptide(L)'
;MPDFTLHEPTIRGTTKAEPRIPYEEADFPTDDIADLDDYFLLSTSGIPPEDFDDLYLPVCHLDQRLSLPLLRRALDEIETLEDIEAETMTETIDMIHDLGECFPNDGLNDDET
;
A
#
# COMPACT_ATOMS: atom_id res chain seq x y z
N MET A 1 -13.51 16.55 -3.54
CA MET A 1 -12.93 15.37 -2.89
C MET A 1 -12.48 14.48 -4.02
N PRO A 2 -11.18 14.17 -4.10
CA PRO A 2 -10.70 13.10 -4.97
C PRO A 2 -11.43 11.79 -4.62
N ASP A 3 -11.72 10.99 -5.63
CA ASP A 3 -12.40 9.70 -5.48
C ASP A 3 -11.32 8.65 -5.28
N PHE A 4 -11.02 8.32 -4.03
CA PHE A 4 -10.03 7.30 -3.71
C PHE A 4 -10.63 5.91 -3.87
N THR A 5 -9.97 5.09 -4.68
CA THR A 5 -10.36 3.70 -4.89
C THR A 5 -9.36 2.78 -4.18
N LEU A 6 -9.87 1.84 -3.38
CA LEU A 6 -9.10 0.82 -2.68
C LEU A 6 -8.81 -0.37 -3.61
N HIS A 7 -7.55 -0.80 -3.65
CA HIS A 7 -7.07 -1.97 -4.38
C HIS A 7 -6.70 -3.11 -3.43
N GLU A 8 -6.81 -4.33 -3.93
CA GLU A 8 -6.39 -5.54 -3.22
C GLU A 8 -5.07 -6.05 -3.82
N PRO A 9 -3.92 -5.87 -3.13
CA PRO A 9 -2.62 -6.18 -3.69
C PRO A 9 -2.38 -7.70 -3.72
N THR A 10 -1.77 -8.20 -4.81
CA THR A 10 -1.36 -9.61 -4.87
C THR A 10 -0.03 -9.84 -4.14
N ILE A 11 -0.09 -10.49 -2.98
CA ILE A 11 1.09 -10.77 -2.16
C ILE A 11 1.75 -12.09 -2.57
N ARG A 12 3.02 -12.03 -2.97
CA ARG A 12 3.85 -13.22 -3.25
C ARG A 12 4.68 -13.71 -2.07
N GLY A 13 4.77 -12.91 -1.02
CA GLY A 13 5.48 -13.23 0.22
C GLY A 13 5.65 -12.00 1.09
N THR A 14 6.36 -12.14 2.20
CA THR A 14 6.60 -11.05 3.15
C THR A 14 8.09 -10.72 3.26
N THR A 15 8.39 -9.47 3.58
CA THR A 15 9.75 -8.99 3.82
C THR A 15 9.78 -7.93 4.90
N LYS A 16 10.86 -7.94 5.68
CA LYS A 16 11.18 -6.91 6.67
C LYS A 16 12.27 -5.95 6.19
N ALA A 17 12.70 -6.09 4.93
CA ALA A 17 13.70 -5.22 4.36
C ALA A 17 13.15 -3.80 4.22
N GLU A 18 13.99 -2.81 4.52
CA GLU A 18 13.64 -1.41 4.33
C GLU A 18 13.40 -1.12 2.84
N PRO A 19 12.27 -0.48 2.48
CA PRO A 19 11.95 -0.10 1.12
C PRO A 19 12.84 1.04 0.65
N ARG A 20 13.16 1.03 -0.64
CA ARG A 20 13.93 2.10 -1.27
C ARG A 20 12.97 3.14 -1.84
N ILE A 21 12.54 4.06 -0.97
CA ILE A 21 11.62 5.16 -1.33
C ILE A 21 12.37 6.50 -1.51
N PRO A 22 11.85 7.44 -2.33
CA PRO A 22 10.66 7.31 -3.18
C PRO A 22 10.87 6.33 -4.35
N TYR A 23 9.80 5.68 -4.79
CA TYR A 23 9.82 4.83 -5.98
C TYR A 23 9.61 5.68 -7.25
N GLU A 24 10.26 5.28 -8.34
CA GLU A 24 9.98 5.81 -9.68
C GLU A 24 9.29 4.72 -10.52
N GLU A 25 8.47 5.10 -11.51
CA GLU A 25 7.82 4.14 -12.42
C GLU A 25 8.83 3.14 -13.03
N ALA A 26 10.01 3.64 -13.40
CA ALA A 26 11.09 2.83 -13.98
C ALA A 26 11.74 1.82 -13.00
N ASP A 27 11.46 1.89 -11.69
CA ASP A 27 11.92 0.89 -10.72
C ASP A 27 11.08 -0.40 -10.79
N PHE A 28 9.82 -0.32 -11.25
CA PHE A 28 8.92 -1.46 -11.26
C PHE A 28 9.25 -2.43 -12.39
N PRO A 29 9.17 -3.74 -12.15
CA PRO A 29 9.41 -4.76 -13.18
C PRO A 29 8.21 -4.96 -14.12
N THR A 30 7.32 -3.96 -14.22
CA THR A 30 6.18 -3.92 -15.13
C THR A 30 6.24 -2.66 -15.99
N ASP A 31 5.82 -2.79 -17.24
CA ASP A 31 5.65 -1.66 -18.17
C ASP A 31 4.17 -1.23 -18.24
N ASP A 32 3.28 -2.02 -17.63
CA ASP A 32 1.84 -1.77 -17.57
C ASP A 32 1.47 -1.13 -16.23
N ILE A 33 0.86 0.05 -16.30
CA ILE A 33 0.35 0.79 -15.13
C ILE A 33 -0.72 -0.02 -14.38
N ALA A 34 -1.49 -0.85 -15.09
CA ALA A 34 -2.45 -1.75 -14.48
C ALA A 34 -1.78 -2.68 -13.45
N ASP A 35 -0.64 -3.29 -13.77
CA ASP A 35 0.07 -4.17 -12.82
C ASP A 35 0.65 -3.43 -11.61
N LEU A 36 0.63 -2.09 -11.59
CA LEU A 36 1.06 -1.33 -10.42
C LEU A 36 0.04 -1.38 -9.28
N ASP A 37 -1.23 -1.70 -9.55
CA ASP A 37 -2.26 -1.84 -8.50
C ASP A 37 -1.89 -2.92 -7.46
N ASP A 38 -1.09 -3.92 -7.85
CA ASP A 38 -0.59 -4.97 -6.96
C ASP A 38 0.39 -4.46 -5.88
N TYR A 39 0.92 -3.24 -6.01
CA TYR A 39 1.93 -2.70 -5.11
C TYR A 39 1.41 -1.61 -4.16
N PHE A 40 0.27 -1.00 -4.50
CA PHE A 40 -0.31 0.17 -3.84
C PHE A 40 -1.74 -0.12 -3.39
N LEU A 41 -2.18 0.48 -2.28
CA LEU A 41 -3.54 0.27 -1.80
C LEU A 41 -4.55 1.26 -2.36
N LEU A 42 -4.14 2.46 -2.74
CA LEU A 42 -5.07 3.51 -3.14
C LEU A 42 -4.72 4.07 -4.51
N SER A 43 -5.73 4.43 -5.30
CA SER A 43 -5.58 5.30 -6.46
C SER A 43 -6.64 6.39 -6.51
N THR A 44 -6.33 7.51 -7.16
CA THR A 44 -7.29 8.61 -7.43
C THR A 44 -7.99 8.54 -8.79
N SER A 45 -7.49 7.71 -9.71
CA SER A 45 -8.05 7.55 -11.07
C SER A 45 -8.81 6.23 -11.30
N GLY A 46 -8.93 5.38 -10.27
CA GLY A 46 -9.73 4.15 -10.31
C GLY A 46 -8.91 2.88 -10.58
N ILE A 47 -9.61 1.80 -11.00
CA ILE A 47 -8.99 0.48 -11.32
C ILE A 47 -9.26 0.12 -12.79
N PRO A 48 -8.23 -0.07 -13.63
CA PRO A 48 -6.81 0.16 -13.35
C PRO A 48 -6.47 1.65 -13.19
N PRO A 49 -5.36 2.00 -12.53
CA PRO A 49 -4.90 3.39 -12.42
C PRO A 49 -4.57 4.00 -13.80
N GLU A 50 -4.74 5.32 -13.95
CA GLU A 50 -4.40 6.04 -15.18
C GLU A 50 -2.91 6.40 -15.26
N ASP A 51 -2.32 6.85 -14.14
CA ASP A 51 -0.93 7.30 -14.05
C ASP A 51 -0.26 6.84 -12.74
N PHE A 52 1.08 6.78 -12.72
CA PHE A 52 1.86 6.45 -11.52
C PHE A 52 1.65 7.46 -10.37
N ASP A 53 1.43 8.73 -10.70
CA ASP A 53 1.25 9.80 -9.71
C ASP A 53 -0.10 9.70 -8.97
N ASP A 54 -1.05 8.95 -9.52
CA ASP A 54 -2.34 8.68 -8.89
C ASP A 54 -2.27 7.57 -7.83
N LEU A 55 -1.15 6.84 -7.72
CA LEU A 55 -0.99 5.72 -6.81
C LEU A 55 -0.50 6.18 -5.43
N TYR A 56 -1.19 5.71 -4.39
CA TYR A 56 -0.93 6.06 -2.99
C TYR A 56 -0.78 4.81 -2.12
N LEU A 57 -0.08 4.97 -1.00
CA LEU A 57 0.15 3.92 -0.01
C LEU A 57 0.80 2.66 -0.60
N PRO A 58 2.08 2.72 -1.01
CA PRO A 58 2.80 1.51 -1.38
C PRO A 58 2.87 0.57 -0.18
N VAL A 59 2.57 -0.71 -0.37
CA VAL A 59 2.63 -1.74 0.68
C VAL A 59 3.55 -2.92 0.34
N CYS A 60 3.90 -3.06 -0.94
CA CYS A 60 4.82 -4.07 -1.44
C CYS A 60 6.15 -3.47 -1.91
N HIS A 61 7.21 -4.28 -1.88
CA HIS A 61 8.43 -4.02 -2.65
C HIS A 61 8.23 -4.32 -4.12
N LEU A 62 9.17 -3.88 -4.96
CA LEU A 62 9.26 -4.16 -6.41
C LEU A 62 9.20 -5.66 -6.77
N ASP A 63 9.44 -6.55 -5.79
CA ASP A 63 9.36 -8.01 -5.95
C ASP A 63 7.99 -8.59 -5.53
N GLN A 64 6.95 -7.75 -5.36
CA GLN A 64 5.61 -8.12 -4.87
C GLN A 64 5.64 -8.82 -3.49
N ARG A 65 6.63 -8.46 -2.68
CA ARG A 65 6.72 -8.89 -1.29
C ARG A 65 6.22 -7.79 -0.38
N LEU A 66 5.20 -8.12 0.40
CA LEU A 66 4.60 -7.25 1.39
C LEU A 66 5.67 -6.78 2.38
N SER A 67 5.68 -5.48 2.69
CA SER A 67 6.71 -4.84 3.49
C SER A 67 6.11 -4.28 4.78
N LEU A 68 6.53 -4.82 5.92
CA LEU A 68 6.12 -4.31 7.23
C LEU A 68 6.38 -2.80 7.43
N PRO A 69 7.57 -2.25 7.12
CA PRO A 69 7.80 -0.81 7.26
C PRO A 69 6.94 0.03 6.30
N LEU A 70 6.56 -0.49 5.13
CA LEU A 70 5.63 0.21 4.24
C LEU A 70 4.21 0.23 4.81
N LEU A 71 3.75 -0.89 5.37
CA LEU A 71 2.43 -0.96 6.00
C LEU A 71 2.31 0.03 7.17
N ARG A 72 3.34 0.11 8.03
CA ARG A 72 3.39 1.10 9.12
C ARG A 72 3.34 2.53 8.60
N ARG A 73 4.08 2.82 7.53
CA ARG A 73 4.06 4.12 6.86
C ARG A 73 2.68 4.40 6.25
N ALA A 74 2.07 3.43 5.60
CA ALA A 74 0.76 3.58 4.97
C ALA A 74 -0.31 3.92 6.01
N LEU A 75 -0.24 3.31 7.20
CA LEU A 75 -1.12 3.60 8.33
C LEU A 75 -0.98 5.06 8.82
N ASP A 76 0.24 5.56 8.94
CA ASP A 76 0.48 6.97 9.30
C ASP A 76 0.00 7.92 8.18
N GLU A 77 0.28 7.58 6.92
CA GLU A 77 -0.02 8.42 5.76
C GLU A 77 -1.54 8.52 5.51
N ILE A 78 -2.29 7.42 5.67
CA ILE A 78 -3.76 7.40 5.53
C ILE A 78 -4.47 8.22 6.61
N GLU A 79 -3.92 8.28 7.82
CA GLU A 79 -4.46 9.13 8.90
C GLU A 79 -4.21 10.63 8.63
N THR A 80 -3.20 10.96 7.83
CA THR A 80 -2.88 12.34 7.45
C THR A 80 -3.56 12.82 6.17
N LEU A 81 -4.21 11.93 5.42
CA LEU A 81 -4.92 12.25 4.19
C LEU A 81 -6.23 13.01 4.53
N GLU A 82 -6.25 14.32 4.26
CA GLU A 82 -7.40 15.18 4.57
C GLU A 82 -8.58 15.03 3.59
N ASP A 83 -8.31 14.54 2.38
CA ASP A 83 -9.24 14.52 1.25
C ASP A 83 -9.92 13.16 1.02
N ILE A 84 -9.66 12.16 1.86
CA ILE A 84 -10.24 10.82 1.76
C ILE A 84 -11.57 10.70 2.52
N GLU A 85 -12.49 9.91 1.98
CA GLU A 85 -13.74 9.58 2.66
C GLU A 85 -13.50 8.68 3.88
N ALA A 86 -14.26 8.92 4.96
CA ALA A 86 -14.09 8.17 6.21
C ALA A 86 -14.36 6.66 6.05
N GLU A 87 -15.24 6.28 5.11
CA GLU A 87 -15.51 4.88 4.76
C GLU A 87 -14.27 4.24 4.13
N THR A 88 -13.77 4.80 3.03
CA THR A 88 -12.55 4.34 2.35
C THR A 88 -11.33 4.32 3.27
N MET A 89 -11.17 5.35 4.12
CA MET A 89 -10.12 5.40 5.12
C MET A 89 -10.20 4.21 6.08
N THR A 90 -11.39 3.92 6.60
CA THR A 90 -11.61 2.82 7.54
C THR A 90 -11.33 1.48 6.86
N GLU A 91 -11.81 1.28 5.63
CA GLU A 91 -11.55 0.06 4.85
C GLU A 91 -10.05 -0.12 4.54
N THR A 92 -9.35 0.97 4.22
CA THR A 92 -7.90 0.95 3.97
C THR A 92 -7.13 0.57 5.22
N ILE A 93 -7.49 1.13 6.37
CA ILE A 93 -6.88 0.79 7.66
C ILE A 93 -7.10 -0.68 8.00
N ASP A 94 -8.34 -1.18 7.83
CA ASP A 94 -8.68 -2.59 8.06
C ASP A 94 -7.85 -3.53 7.16
N MET A 95 -7.71 -3.18 5.87
CA MET A 95 -6.85 -3.89 4.92
C MET A 95 -5.39 -3.88 5.38
N ILE A 96 -4.84 -2.73 5.77
CA ILE A 96 -3.45 -2.62 6.25
C ILE A 96 -3.24 -3.55 7.47
N HIS A 97 -4.19 -3.59 8.40
CA HIS A 97 -4.13 -4.47 9.56
C HIS A 97 -4.19 -5.96 9.17
N ASP A 98 -5.08 -6.37 8.26
CA ASP A 98 -5.18 -7.74 7.74
C ASP A 98 -3.87 -8.18 7.08
N LEU A 99 -3.31 -7.33 6.21
CA LEU A 99 -2.00 -7.56 5.59
C LEU A 99 -0.89 -7.68 6.66
N GLY A 100 -0.98 -6.90 7.72
CA GLY A 100 -0.10 -6.96 8.88
C GLY A 100 -0.10 -8.32 9.59
N GLU A 101 -1.23 -9.05 9.59
CA GLU A 101 -1.32 -10.39 10.18
C GLU A 101 -0.45 -11.42 9.42
N CYS A 102 -0.04 -11.11 8.18
CA CYS A 102 0.92 -11.91 7.43
C CYS A 102 2.33 -11.93 8.08
N PHE A 103 2.58 -11.08 9.09
CA PHE A 103 3.82 -11.03 9.89
C PHE A 103 3.61 -11.61 11.30
N PRO A 104 3.58 -12.95 11.49
CA PRO A 104 3.14 -13.60 12.73
C PRO A 104 4.04 -13.38 13.97
N ASN A 105 5.22 -12.78 13.81
CA ASN A 105 6.19 -12.54 14.89
C ASN A 105 6.59 -11.06 15.04
N ASP A 106 6.04 -10.17 14.22
CA ASP A 106 6.51 -8.77 14.10
C ASP A 106 5.35 -7.92 13.56
N GLY A 107 4.16 -8.17 14.10
CA GLY A 107 2.91 -7.67 13.53
C GLY A 107 2.89 -6.13 13.42
N LEU A 108 1.91 -5.60 12.69
CA LEU A 108 1.62 -4.16 12.76
C LEU A 108 1.25 -3.72 14.18
N ASN A 109 0.63 -4.62 14.95
CA ASN A 109 0.26 -4.44 16.36
C ASN A 109 1.38 -4.82 17.33
N ASP A 110 2.66 -4.72 16.94
CA ASP A 110 3.79 -4.95 17.84
C ASP A 110 3.91 -3.79 18.85
N ASP A 111 2.91 -3.72 19.74
CA ASP A 111 3.00 -3.18 21.09
C ASP A 111 3.72 -4.27 21.92
N GLU A 112 5.01 -4.49 21.65
CA GLU A 112 5.87 -5.17 22.61
C GLU A 112 6.11 -4.22 23.79
N THR A 113 5.24 -4.35 24.80
CA THR A 113 5.43 -4.15 26.27
C THR A 113 6.50 -3.18 26.80
#